data_AF-A0ABC9Y851-F1
#
_entry.id   AF-A0ABC9Y851-F1
#
_cell.length_a   1.000
_cell.length_b   1.000
_cell.length_c   1.000
_cell.angle_alpha   90.00
_cell.angle_beta   90.00
_cell.angle_gamma   90.00
#
_symmetry.space_group_name_H-M   'P 1'
#
loop_
_entity.id
_entity.type
_entity.pdbx_description
1 polymer ?
#
loop_
_entity_poly.entity_id
_entity_poly.type
_entity_poly.pdbx_seq_one_letter_code
_entity_poly.pdbx_strand_id
1 'polypeptide(L)'
;MRGGGPLGPAGLALLPLALPLMAAAAWASARPWPAAPRGQPRPSVVLVACDSLDGRLTFYPGNQTVDLPFVNFMKRYGTVFLNAYTNSPICCPSRAAMWSGLFTHLTESWNNFKGLDPDYVTWMDLMEKHGYHTRKYGKVDYTSGHHSVSNRVEAWTRDVDFLLRQEGRPMVNLTGDRKHVRVMEADWQNTDKAVNWIKEEAINLAQPFVLYLGLNLPHPYPSPYAGENFGSSTFLTSPYWLEKVTYEAIKIPKWSSLSEMHPVDYYSSYTKNCTGEFTKEDVRNIRAFYYAMCAETDAMLGEIISALRDTGLLKKTIVIFTADHGELAMEHRQFYKMSMYEGSSHVPLLVMGPGVKEQQQVPNVVSLVDIYPTMLDIARIPIPQNLSGYSLIPLLRGKAENEVSSKGPRPSWVLSEFHGCNVNSSTYMLRTGKWKYITYSDGRSVLPQLFDLSDDPDELTNVAVKFPVIVHSLDKILRSIVNYPKVSSSVQRYNKEQFMSWKQSLGQNYSDVIANLRWHQDWLKEPKKYENAIEKWLGKTK
;
A
#
# COMPACT_ATOMS: atom_id res chain seq x y z
N MET A 1 66.75 -2.28 -57.76
CA MET A 1 65.46 -1.56 -57.69
C MET A 1 65.66 -0.37 -56.75
N ARG A 2 65.26 0.83 -57.21
CA ARG A 2 65.36 2.15 -56.56
C ARG A 2 64.80 2.10 -55.12
N GLY A 3 65.41 2.64 -54.05
CA GLY A 3 65.80 4.05 -53.77
C GLY A 3 64.55 4.86 -53.39
N GLY A 4 64.40 5.64 -52.30
CA GLY A 4 65.21 6.08 -51.15
C GLY A 4 64.29 6.93 -50.23
N GLY A 5 64.69 7.25 -49.00
CA GLY A 5 64.06 8.33 -48.19
C GLY A 5 64.49 9.73 -48.70
N PRO A 6 64.42 10.84 -47.93
CA PRO A 6 63.79 11.12 -46.61
C PRO A 6 63.12 12.55 -46.56
N LEU A 7 62.92 13.10 -45.34
CA LEU A 7 62.85 14.55 -44.94
C LEU A 7 61.48 15.25 -44.83
N GLY A 8 61.19 15.78 -43.62
CA GLY A 8 60.34 16.99 -43.39
C GLY A 8 61.14 18.27 -43.68
N PRO A 9 60.89 19.47 -43.07
CA PRO A 9 59.87 19.90 -42.10
C PRO A 9 59.31 21.34 -42.38
N ALA A 10 58.78 22.02 -41.35
CA ALA A 10 58.48 23.46 -41.19
C ALA A 10 57.17 23.99 -41.81
N GLY A 11 56.33 24.79 -41.14
CA GLY A 11 56.42 25.49 -39.87
C GLY A 11 55.85 26.90 -40.03
N LEU A 12 54.88 27.32 -39.21
CA LEU A 12 54.72 28.72 -38.81
C LEU A 12 53.78 28.84 -37.60
N ALA A 13 54.29 29.53 -36.59
CA ALA A 13 53.67 29.89 -35.33
C ALA A 13 52.95 31.25 -35.43
N LEU A 14 51.99 31.51 -34.52
CA LEU A 14 51.97 32.65 -33.57
C LEU A 14 50.60 32.82 -32.87
N LEU A 15 50.61 32.57 -31.55
CA LEU A 15 49.98 33.20 -30.35
C LEU A 15 48.97 34.38 -30.50
N PRO A 16 48.32 34.84 -29.39
CA PRO A 16 47.51 34.20 -28.33
C PRO A 16 46.14 34.93 -28.18
N LEU A 17 45.28 34.56 -27.21
CA LEU A 17 44.44 35.43 -26.35
C LEU A 17 43.09 34.82 -25.93
N ALA A 18 42.85 34.94 -24.61
CA ALA A 18 41.56 35.17 -23.94
C ALA A 18 40.51 34.03 -23.83
N LEU A 19 40.35 33.55 -22.58
CA LEU A 19 39.05 33.19 -21.99
C LEU A 19 38.01 34.31 -22.24
N PRO A 20 36.69 34.05 -22.39
CA PRO A 20 35.92 33.37 -21.33
C PRO A 20 34.66 32.56 -21.74
N LEU A 21 34.08 31.87 -20.73
CA LEU A 21 32.64 31.63 -20.50
C LEU A 21 31.80 30.94 -21.60
N MET A 22 31.47 29.66 -21.38
CA MET A 22 30.12 29.21 -20.99
C MET A 22 30.08 27.67 -21.02
N ALA A 23 29.95 27.05 -19.84
CA ALA A 23 29.57 25.64 -19.73
C ALA A 23 28.10 25.51 -20.13
N ALA A 24 27.86 25.23 -21.41
CA ALA A 24 26.55 24.84 -21.90
C ALA A 24 26.26 23.39 -21.50
N ALA A 25 25.10 23.21 -20.89
CA ALA A 25 24.55 21.96 -20.43
C ALA A 25 24.51 20.88 -21.53
N ALA A 26 25.11 19.72 -21.27
CA ALA A 26 24.89 18.51 -22.06
C ALA A 26 23.80 17.67 -21.37
N TRP A 27 22.53 18.05 -21.58
CA TRP A 27 21.41 17.12 -21.40
C TRP A 27 21.40 16.19 -22.61
N ALA A 28 21.96 14.99 -22.46
CA ALA A 28 21.80 13.94 -23.46
C ALA A 28 20.33 13.51 -23.48
N SER A 29 19.67 13.80 -24.60
CA SER A 29 18.27 13.51 -24.86
C SER A 29 18.02 12.00 -24.92
N ALA A 30 17.22 11.51 -23.97
CA ALA A 30 16.59 10.20 -24.07
C ALA A 30 15.64 10.19 -25.28
N ARG A 31 15.80 9.25 -26.21
CA ARG A 31 14.87 9.06 -27.33
C ARG A 31 13.49 8.67 -26.78
N PRO A 32 12.38 9.30 -27.24
CA PRO A 32 11.04 8.89 -26.82
C PRO A 32 10.68 7.49 -27.33
N TRP A 33 10.02 6.74 -26.46
CA TRP A 33 9.26 5.53 -26.79
C TRP A 33 8.23 5.81 -27.90
N PRO A 34 7.90 4.89 -28.83
CA PRO A 34 6.91 5.16 -29.86
C PRO A 34 5.56 5.40 -29.19
N ALA A 35 5.14 6.66 -29.20
CA ALA A 35 3.81 7.05 -28.77
C ALA A 35 2.75 6.28 -29.58
N ALA A 36 1.60 6.02 -28.95
CA ALA A 36 0.39 5.67 -29.70
C ALA A 36 0.18 6.67 -30.85
N PRO A 37 -0.36 6.25 -32.01
CA PRO A 37 -0.41 7.08 -33.21
C PRO A 37 -0.93 8.49 -32.91
N ARG A 38 -0.17 9.51 -33.37
CA ARG A 38 -0.57 10.91 -33.30
C ARG A 38 -2.00 11.04 -33.87
N GLY A 39 -2.95 11.47 -33.03
CA GLY A 39 -4.35 11.66 -33.44
C GLY A 39 -5.40 10.99 -32.54
N GLN A 40 -5.05 9.99 -31.72
CA GLN A 40 -6.01 9.45 -30.74
C GLN A 40 -6.10 10.33 -29.48
N PRO A 41 -7.31 10.71 -29.02
CA PRO A 41 -7.51 11.44 -27.77
C PRO A 41 -6.86 10.71 -26.58
N ARG A 42 -6.35 11.48 -25.60
CA ARG A 42 -5.91 10.90 -24.33
C ARG A 42 -7.15 10.42 -23.56
N PRO A 43 -7.16 9.20 -22.99
CA PRO A 43 -8.33 8.72 -22.25
C PRO A 43 -8.44 9.45 -20.90
N SER A 44 -9.67 9.58 -20.41
CA SER A 44 -9.91 9.92 -19.00
C SER A 44 -9.54 8.74 -18.10
N VAL A 45 -9.35 9.01 -16.81
CA VAL A 45 -9.02 7.97 -15.83
C VAL A 45 -9.95 8.08 -14.63
N VAL A 46 -10.43 6.93 -14.15
CA VAL A 46 -11.11 6.80 -12.88
C VAL A 46 -10.33 5.79 -12.04
N LEU A 47 -9.81 6.23 -10.90
CA LEU A 47 -9.13 5.38 -9.93
C LEU A 47 -10.00 5.24 -8.68
N VAL A 48 -10.55 4.06 -8.47
CA VAL A 48 -11.27 3.69 -7.25
C VAL A 48 -10.31 2.92 -6.36
N ALA A 49 -10.00 3.48 -5.19
CA ALA A 49 -9.10 2.88 -4.21
C ALA A 49 -9.85 2.67 -2.89
N CYS A 50 -9.96 1.42 -2.46
CA CYS A 50 -10.56 1.07 -1.17
C CYS A 50 -9.50 0.92 -0.07
N ASP A 51 -9.94 0.79 1.18
CA ASP A 51 -9.06 0.59 2.33
C ASP A 51 -9.26 -0.83 2.89
N SER A 52 -8.20 -1.62 2.99
CA SER A 52 -8.22 -2.96 3.60
C SER A 52 -8.88 -4.08 2.77
N LEU A 53 -8.86 -4.06 1.43
CA LEU A 53 -9.38 -5.17 0.61
C LEU A 53 -8.28 -6.18 0.23
N ASP A 54 -8.44 -7.43 0.66
CA ASP A 54 -7.56 -8.55 0.33
C ASP A 54 -7.68 -8.91 -1.15
N GLY A 55 -6.57 -8.80 -1.89
CA GLY A 55 -6.54 -9.05 -3.32
C GLY A 55 -6.99 -10.45 -3.71
N ARG A 56 -6.77 -11.46 -2.86
CA ARG A 56 -7.12 -12.88 -3.12
C ARG A 56 -8.61 -13.08 -3.36
N LEU A 57 -9.45 -12.16 -2.89
CA LEU A 57 -10.88 -12.16 -3.16
C LEU A 57 -11.21 -11.92 -4.65
N THR A 58 -10.25 -11.43 -5.46
CA THR A 58 -10.52 -10.95 -6.82
C THR A 58 -10.09 -11.89 -7.96
N PHE A 59 -9.18 -12.85 -7.77
CA PHE A 59 -8.56 -13.55 -8.92
C PHE A 59 -8.65 -15.08 -8.98
N TYR A 60 -9.24 -15.77 -8.01
CA TYR A 60 -9.43 -17.22 -8.11
C TYR A 60 -10.66 -17.57 -8.98
N PRO A 61 -10.72 -18.75 -9.66
CA PRO A 61 -11.99 -19.27 -10.16
C PRO A 61 -12.91 -19.51 -8.96
N GLY A 62 -13.81 -18.56 -8.71
CA GLY A 62 -14.84 -18.66 -7.67
C GLY A 62 -14.29 -18.63 -6.25
N ASN A 63 -13.88 -17.46 -5.75
CA ASN A 63 -14.13 -17.25 -4.32
C ASN A 63 -15.65 -17.31 -4.14
N GLN A 64 -16.17 -18.48 -3.77
CA GLN A 64 -17.60 -18.72 -3.54
C GLN A 64 -18.08 -18.06 -2.25
N THR A 65 -17.17 -17.49 -1.46
CA THR A 65 -17.48 -16.95 -0.15
C THR A 65 -18.20 -15.62 -0.25
N VAL A 66 -18.00 -14.82 -1.30
CA VAL A 66 -18.65 -13.51 -1.44
C VAL A 66 -18.92 -13.14 -2.90
N ASP A 67 -20.09 -12.57 -3.15
CA ASP A 67 -20.48 -12.05 -4.46
C ASP A 67 -19.85 -10.68 -4.73
N LEU A 68 -18.98 -10.63 -5.76
CA LEU A 68 -18.33 -9.40 -6.24
C LEU A 68 -18.61 -9.19 -7.75
N PRO A 69 -19.87 -8.89 -8.13
CA PRO A 69 -20.27 -8.80 -9.54
C PRO A 69 -19.51 -7.75 -10.35
N PHE A 70 -19.11 -6.62 -9.78
CA PHE A 70 -18.45 -5.54 -10.52
C PHE A 70 -16.95 -5.75 -10.68
N VAL A 71 -16.28 -6.36 -9.70
CA VAL A 71 -14.94 -6.94 -9.86
C VAL A 71 -14.97 -8.01 -10.96
N ASN A 72 -15.95 -8.90 -10.96
CA ASN A 72 -16.10 -9.91 -12.02
C ASN A 72 -16.37 -9.28 -13.40
N PHE A 73 -17.12 -8.18 -13.44
CA PHE A 73 -17.30 -7.38 -14.65
C PHE A 73 -15.96 -6.82 -15.16
N MET A 74 -15.15 -6.20 -14.30
CA MET A 74 -13.82 -5.69 -14.67
C MET A 74 -12.89 -6.80 -15.16
N LYS A 75 -12.93 -8.01 -14.57
CA LYS A 75 -12.15 -9.16 -15.06
C LYS A 75 -12.55 -9.56 -16.47
N ARG A 76 -13.86 -9.58 -16.75
CA ARG A 76 -14.40 -9.96 -18.06
C ARG A 76 -14.06 -8.95 -19.14
N TYR A 77 -14.09 -7.66 -18.82
CA TYR A 77 -13.91 -6.56 -19.77
C TYR A 77 -12.57 -5.82 -19.61
N GLY A 78 -11.59 -6.45 -18.98
CA GLY A 78 -10.31 -5.84 -18.67
C GLY A 78 -9.22 -6.83 -18.31
N THR A 79 -8.22 -6.33 -17.61
CA THR A 79 -7.06 -7.06 -17.12
C THR A 79 -7.07 -7.12 -15.59
N VAL A 80 -6.78 -8.29 -15.02
CA VAL A 80 -6.51 -8.48 -13.59
C VAL A 80 -5.05 -8.84 -13.37
N PHE A 81 -4.40 -8.21 -12.39
CA PHE A 81 -3.07 -8.59 -11.94
C PHE A 81 -3.19 -9.58 -10.79
N LEU A 82 -2.62 -10.78 -10.98
CA LEU A 82 -2.71 -11.87 -10.00
C LEU A 82 -1.78 -11.67 -8.79
N ASN A 83 -0.75 -10.83 -8.95
CA ASN A 83 0.31 -10.63 -7.97
C ASN A 83 0.58 -9.13 -7.77
N ALA A 84 -0.44 -8.39 -7.36
CA ALA A 84 -0.30 -6.98 -6.99
C ALA A 84 -0.10 -6.84 -5.47
N TYR A 85 0.93 -6.08 -5.09
CA TYR A 85 1.32 -5.93 -3.69
C TYR A 85 1.36 -4.48 -3.25
N THR A 86 0.92 -4.25 -2.02
CA THR A 86 1.14 -2.97 -1.35
C THR A 86 2.63 -2.72 -1.13
N ASN A 87 3.04 -1.47 -1.30
CA ASN A 87 4.38 -1.00 -0.99
C ASN A 87 4.60 -0.78 0.52
N SER A 88 3.52 -0.72 1.31
CA SER A 88 3.54 -0.71 2.77
C SER A 88 2.17 -1.16 3.32
N PRO A 89 2.06 -2.16 4.20
CA PRO A 89 0.79 -2.71 4.68
C PRO A 89 0.07 -1.80 5.72
N ILE A 90 -0.06 -0.50 5.44
CA ILE A 90 -0.80 0.48 6.25
C ILE A 90 -1.20 1.71 5.40
N CYS A 91 -2.32 2.36 5.75
CA CYS A 91 -2.98 3.38 4.93
C CYS A 91 -2.05 4.49 4.40
N CYS A 92 -1.50 5.34 5.27
CA CYS A 92 -0.85 6.56 4.82
C CYS A 92 0.51 6.33 4.15
N PRO A 93 1.41 5.50 4.70
CA PRO A 93 2.63 5.09 3.99
C PRO A 93 2.35 4.45 2.62
N SER A 94 1.29 3.62 2.51
CA SER A 94 0.93 3.00 1.24
C SER A 94 0.54 4.03 0.18
N ARG A 95 -0.38 4.92 0.58
CA ARG A 95 -0.91 5.97 -0.28
C ARG A 95 0.20 6.99 -0.60
N ALA A 96 1.01 7.40 0.36
CA ALA A 96 2.18 8.25 0.13
C ALA A 96 3.09 7.69 -0.99
N ALA A 97 3.38 6.39 -0.94
CA ALA A 97 4.20 5.74 -1.96
C ALA A 97 3.48 5.59 -3.31
N MET A 98 2.18 5.31 -3.32
CA MET A 98 1.35 5.26 -4.54
C MET A 98 1.22 6.65 -5.21
N TRP A 99 1.09 7.71 -4.42
CA TRP A 99 0.87 9.09 -4.90
C TRP A 99 2.16 9.80 -5.29
N SER A 100 3.31 9.46 -4.69
CA SER A 100 4.64 9.99 -5.03
C SER A 100 5.41 9.12 -6.03
N GLY A 101 5.05 7.84 -6.17
CA GLY A 101 5.76 6.87 -7.00
C GLY A 101 7.10 6.43 -6.40
N LEU A 102 7.33 6.68 -5.11
CA LEU A 102 8.57 6.37 -4.39
C LEU A 102 8.29 5.43 -3.21
N PHE A 103 9.22 4.54 -2.91
CA PHE A 103 9.13 3.70 -1.70
C PHE A 103 9.18 4.53 -0.41
N THR A 104 8.62 3.96 0.67
CA THR A 104 8.48 4.61 1.97
C THR A 104 9.80 5.16 2.51
N HIS A 105 10.91 4.44 2.34
CA HIS A 105 12.22 4.90 2.81
C HIS A 105 12.77 6.11 2.06
N LEU A 106 12.26 6.44 0.87
CA LEU A 106 12.68 7.59 0.07
C LEU A 106 11.89 8.85 0.41
N THR A 107 10.64 8.70 0.83
CA THR A 107 9.75 9.81 1.24
C THR A 107 9.70 10.01 2.75
N GLU A 108 10.36 9.12 3.50
CA GLU A 108 10.32 9.05 4.96
C GLU A 108 8.91 8.98 5.52
N SER A 109 7.98 8.39 4.77
CA SER A 109 6.57 8.26 5.14
C SER A 109 6.36 7.09 6.11
N TRP A 110 6.93 7.18 7.32
CA TRP A 110 7.15 6.04 8.22
C TRP A 110 5.89 5.40 8.80
N ASN A 111 4.85 6.18 9.06
CA ASN A 111 3.67 5.72 9.79
C ASN A 111 2.45 6.57 9.43
N ASN A 112 1.30 6.27 10.06
CA ASN A 112 0.07 6.97 9.72
C ASN A 112 0.05 8.48 10.02
N PHE A 113 1.00 9.00 10.79
CA PHE A 113 1.11 10.44 11.02
C PHE A 113 2.15 11.13 10.13
N LYS A 114 3.28 10.46 9.85
CA LYS A 114 4.32 10.97 8.95
C LYS A 114 4.14 10.36 7.56
N GLY A 115 3.47 11.12 6.69
CA GLY A 115 3.30 10.84 5.26
C GLY A 115 4.13 11.79 4.40
N LEU A 116 3.63 12.12 3.21
CA LEU A 116 4.18 13.19 2.37
C LEU A 116 4.01 14.55 3.05
N ASP A 117 4.89 15.49 2.74
CA ASP A 117 4.68 16.88 3.14
C ASP A 117 3.56 17.50 2.27
N PRO A 118 2.81 18.50 2.77
CA PRO A 118 1.62 19.02 2.07
C PRO A 118 1.85 19.47 0.62
N ASP A 119 3.04 19.99 0.30
CA ASP A 119 3.40 20.52 -1.02
C ASP A 119 4.10 19.49 -1.93
N TYR A 120 4.08 18.20 -1.56
CA TYR A 120 4.73 17.15 -2.34
C TYR A 120 4.02 16.94 -3.68
N VAL A 121 4.77 16.99 -4.79
CA VAL A 121 4.22 16.83 -6.14
C VAL A 121 3.81 15.38 -6.40
N THR A 122 2.53 15.16 -6.68
CA THR A 122 1.95 13.85 -6.98
C THR A 122 1.72 13.62 -8.47
N TRP A 123 1.38 12.39 -8.87
CA TRP A 123 1.00 12.10 -10.26
C TRP A 123 -0.21 12.91 -10.70
N MET A 124 -1.14 13.22 -9.80
CA MET A 124 -2.37 13.95 -10.15
C MET A 124 -2.06 15.42 -10.45
N ASP A 125 -1.17 16.04 -9.66
CA ASP A 125 -0.72 17.42 -9.90
C ASP A 125 -0.02 17.54 -11.26
N LEU A 126 0.77 16.53 -11.63
CA LEU A 126 1.39 16.46 -12.95
C LEU A 126 0.35 16.30 -14.06
N MET A 127 -0.68 15.47 -13.89
CA MET A 127 -1.74 15.34 -14.90
C MET A 127 -2.53 16.64 -15.06
N GLU A 128 -2.87 17.32 -13.96
CA GLU A 128 -3.54 18.62 -13.97
C GLU A 128 -2.73 19.66 -14.73
N LYS A 129 -1.43 19.78 -14.41
CA LYS A 129 -0.49 20.65 -15.13
C LYS A 129 -0.44 20.38 -16.64
N HIS A 130 -0.75 19.15 -17.08
CA HIS A 130 -0.77 18.75 -18.48
C HIS A 130 -2.20 18.68 -19.07
N GLY A 131 -3.14 19.43 -18.49
CA GLY A 131 -4.45 19.69 -19.06
C GLY A 131 -5.49 18.60 -18.80
N TYR A 132 -5.28 17.76 -17.79
CA TYR A 132 -6.38 16.96 -17.24
C TYR A 132 -7.21 17.80 -16.27
N HIS A 133 -8.53 17.63 -16.31
CA HIS A 133 -9.38 18.11 -15.23
C HIS A 133 -9.37 17.10 -14.07
N THR A 134 -9.08 17.51 -12.84
CA THR A 134 -8.89 16.60 -11.71
C THR A 134 -10.01 16.74 -10.66
N ARG A 135 -10.43 15.60 -10.12
CA ARG A 135 -11.37 15.50 -8.99
C ARG A 135 -10.96 14.39 -8.03
N LYS A 136 -11.17 14.65 -6.73
CA LYS A 136 -10.93 13.71 -5.64
C LYS A 136 -12.15 13.70 -4.72
N TYR A 137 -12.69 12.52 -4.43
CA TYR A 137 -13.72 12.34 -3.39
C TYR A 137 -13.28 11.24 -2.42
N GLY A 138 -13.69 11.39 -1.15
CA GLY A 138 -13.36 10.44 -0.10
C GLY A 138 -11.89 10.44 0.33
N LYS A 139 -11.39 9.28 0.76
CA LYS A 139 -10.13 9.14 1.48
C LYS A 139 -8.90 9.23 0.56
N VAL A 140 -8.07 10.25 0.78
CA VAL A 140 -6.76 10.39 0.11
C VAL A 140 -5.60 9.89 0.97
N ASP A 141 -5.58 10.28 2.25
CA ASP A 141 -4.71 9.80 3.33
C ASP A 141 -3.26 9.54 2.92
N TYR A 142 -2.57 10.48 2.25
CA TYR A 142 -1.16 10.34 1.85
C TYR A 142 -0.23 11.40 2.46
N THR A 143 -0.78 12.42 3.13
CA THR A 143 -0.04 13.54 3.73
C THR A 143 0.17 13.37 5.23
N SER A 144 1.19 14.05 5.75
CA SER A 144 1.48 14.14 7.18
C SER A 144 0.42 14.93 7.94
N GLY A 145 0.28 14.65 9.25
CA GLY A 145 -0.48 15.49 10.18
C GLY A 145 -1.86 14.98 10.57
N HIS A 146 -2.29 13.84 10.02
CA HIS A 146 -3.57 13.21 10.35
C HIS A 146 -3.37 12.01 11.30
N HIS A 147 -4.47 11.37 11.74
CA HIS A 147 -4.53 10.22 12.67
C HIS A 147 -4.37 10.53 14.17
N SER A 148 -4.81 9.57 14.99
CA SER A 148 -4.92 9.72 16.44
C SER A 148 -3.56 9.80 17.15
N VAL A 149 -3.53 10.49 18.29
CA VAL A 149 -2.35 10.53 19.18
C VAL A 149 -1.97 9.12 19.64
N SER A 150 -2.95 8.24 19.88
CA SER A 150 -2.72 6.86 20.27
C SER A 150 -1.87 6.09 19.25
N ASN A 151 -2.23 6.17 17.96
CA ASN A 151 -1.48 5.51 16.88
C ASN A 151 -0.05 6.07 16.75
N ARG A 152 0.10 7.38 16.94
CA ARG A 152 1.41 8.06 16.90
C ARG A 152 2.32 7.59 18.01
N VAL A 153 1.83 7.65 19.25
CA VAL A 153 2.60 7.29 20.43
C VAL A 153 3.04 5.84 20.35
N GLU A 154 2.18 4.92 19.89
CA GLU A 154 2.59 3.54 19.72
C GLU A 154 3.67 3.35 18.65
N ALA A 155 3.52 4.02 17.51
CA ALA A 155 4.52 3.97 16.45
C ALA A 155 5.87 4.50 16.96
N TRP A 156 5.88 5.52 17.83
CA TRP A 156 7.11 6.06 18.39
C TRP A 156 7.70 5.20 19.51
N THR A 157 6.88 4.52 20.31
CA THR A 157 7.34 3.71 21.44
C THR A 157 7.57 2.24 21.08
N ARG A 158 7.42 1.86 19.81
CA ARG A 158 7.62 0.49 19.33
C ARG A 158 9.00 -0.13 19.61
N ASP A 159 10.01 0.71 19.87
CA ASP A 159 11.39 0.29 20.20
C ASP A 159 11.66 0.29 21.73
N VAL A 160 10.66 0.61 22.55
CA VAL A 160 10.75 0.53 24.01
C VAL A 160 10.58 -0.92 24.45
N ASP A 161 11.35 -1.33 25.46
CA ASP A 161 11.34 -2.68 26.02
C ASP A 161 10.12 -2.90 26.95
N PHE A 162 8.94 -2.81 26.37
CA PHE A 162 7.68 -3.21 26.98
C PHE A 162 6.75 -3.82 25.94
N LEU A 163 5.70 -4.48 26.43
CA LEU A 163 4.67 -5.04 25.59
C LEU A 163 3.31 -4.59 26.13
N LEU A 164 2.62 -3.75 25.36
CA LEU A 164 1.33 -3.16 25.71
C LEU A 164 0.25 -3.69 24.78
N ARG A 165 -0.87 -4.12 25.35
CA ARG A 165 -2.02 -4.59 24.61
C ARG A 165 -3.03 -3.47 24.42
N GLN A 166 -3.51 -3.28 23.20
CA GLN A 166 -4.70 -2.45 23.01
C GLN A 166 -5.88 -3.13 23.72
N GLU A 167 -6.77 -2.36 24.34
CA GLU A 167 -7.86 -2.95 25.13
C GLU A 167 -8.86 -3.71 24.27
N GLY A 168 -9.18 -3.15 23.11
CA GLY A 168 -10.17 -3.72 22.23
C GLY A 168 -9.69 -4.89 21.39
N ARG A 169 -10.64 -5.72 21.00
CA ARG A 169 -10.46 -6.88 20.12
C ARG A 169 -11.27 -6.68 18.83
N PRO A 170 -11.09 -7.49 17.77
CA PRO A 170 -11.98 -7.43 16.62
C PRO A 170 -13.38 -7.88 17.04
N MET A 171 -14.37 -7.09 16.65
CA MET A 171 -15.78 -7.32 16.95
C MET A 171 -16.60 -7.25 15.66
N VAL A 172 -17.79 -7.84 15.69
CA VAL A 172 -18.78 -7.73 14.62
C VAL A 172 -20.00 -6.99 15.14
N ASN A 173 -20.60 -6.16 14.30
CA ASN A 173 -21.85 -5.49 14.64
C ASN A 173 -22.80 -5.45 13.43
N LEU A 174 -24.04 -5.85 13.66
CA LEU A 174 -25.09 -5.85 12.64
C LEU A 174 -25.95 -4.61 12.82
N THR A 175 -26.21 -3.87 11.74
CA THR A 175 -27.04 -2.67 11.76
C THR A 175 -28.13 -2.72 10.71
N GLY A 176 -29.25 -2.05 10.99
CA GLY A 176 -30.41 -1.99 10.11
C GLY A 176 -31.07 -3.35 9.88
N ASP A 177 -31.79 -3.45 8.77
CA ASP A 177 -32.52 -4.65 8.34
C ASP A 177 -32.06 -5.11 6.95
N ARG A 178 -32.77 -6.08 6.35
CA ARG A 178 -32.52 -6.59 4.98
C ARG A 178 -32.74 -5.55 3.87
N LYS A 179 -33.22 -4.35 4.18
CA LYS A 179 -33.40 -3.25 3.23
C LYS A 179 -32.33 -2.17 3.40
N HIS A 180 -31.53 -2.25 4.47
CA HIS A 180 -30.49 -1.29 4.75
C HIS A 180 -29.23 -1.59 3.92
N VAL A 181 -29.21 -1.07 2.69
CA VAL A 181 -28.11 -1.25 1.72
C VAL A 181 -26.95 -0.30 1.97
N ARG A 182 -27.22 0.93 2.43
CA ARG A 182 -26.18 1.95 2.58
C ARG A 182 -25.70 2.02 4.03
N VAL A 183 -24.82 1.09 4.42
CA VAL A 183 -24.29 1.00 5.79
C VAL A 183 -23.22 2.06 6.01
N MET A 184 -22.28 2.17 5.08
CA MET A 184 -21.20 3.16 5.18
C MET A 184 -21.59 4.48 4.52
N GLU A 185 -22.43 5.24 5.21
CA GLU A 185 -23.04 6.47 4.68
C GLU A 185 -22.02 7.47 4.11
N ALA A 186 -20.88 7.68 4.78
CA ALA A 186 -19.86 8.61 4.31
C ALA A 186 -19.25 8.20 2.96
N ASP A 187 -19.01 6.90 2.77
CA ASP A 187 -18.48 6.37 1.51
C ASP A 187 -19.55 6.41 0.41
N TRP A 188 -20.82 6.13 0.73
CA TRP A 188 -21.95 6.31 -0.19
C TRP A 188 -22.14 7.78 -0.61
N GLN A 189 -22.03 8.72 0.32
CA GLN A 189 -22.11 10.16 0.01
C GLN A 189 -20.96 10.61 -0.91
N ASN A 190 -19.75 10.09 -0.72
CA ASN A 190 -18.63 10.36 -1.62
C ASN A 190 -18.84 9.71 -3.00
N THR A 191 -19.40 8.51 -3.03
CA THR A 191 -19.77 7.81 -4.27
C THR A 191 -20.85 8.57 -5.03
N ASP A 192 -21.90 9.04 -4.36
CA ASP A 192 -22.97 9.85 -4.96
C ASP A 192 -22.42 11.16 -5.55
N LYS A 193 -21.51 11.85 -4.83
CA LYS A 193 -20.83 13.05 -5.36
C LYS A 193 -20.05 12.74 -6.63
N ALA A 194 -19.31 11.63 -6.65
CA ALA A 194 -18.56 11.20 -7.82
C ALA A 194 -19.48 10.85 -9.01
N VAL A 195 -20.58 10.13 -8.76
CA VAL A 195 -21.60 9.79 -9.76
C VAL A 195 -22.27 11.04 -10.34
N ASN A 196 -22.69 11.98 -9.49
CA ASN A 196 -23.32 13.22 -9.93
C ASN A 196 -22.34 14.06 -10.74
N TRP A 197 -21.08 14.17 -10.28
CA TRP A 197 -20.04 14.85 -11.04
C TRP A 197 -19.83 14.24 -12.43
N ILE A 198 -19.83 12.90 -12.55
CA ILE A 198 -19.76 12.22 -13.86
C ILE A 198 -20.94 12.61 -14.76
N LYS A 199 -22.16 12.57 -14.20
CA LYS A 199 -23.41 12.79 -14.95
C LYS A 199 -23.62 14.25 -15.37
N GLU A 200 -23.18 15.20 -14.56
CA GLU A 200 -23.49 16.63 -14.73
C GLU A 200 -22.32 17.43 -15.30
N GLU A 201 -21.09 17.15 -14.85
CA GLU A 201 -19.90 17.92 -15.25
C GLU A 201 -19.04 17.15 -16.25
N ALA A 202 -18.66 15.91 -15.97
CA ALA A 202 -17.65 15.19 -16.75
C ALA A 202 -18.06 14.94 -18.21
N ILE A 203 -19.36 14.72 -18.45
CA ILE A 203 -19.92 14.53 -19.80
C ILE A 203 -19.74 15.76 -20.71
N ASN A 204 -19.62 16.94 -20.11
CA ASN A 204 -19.51 18.22 -20.81
C ASN A 204 -18.05 18.68 -20.99
N LEU A 205 -17.08 17.93 -20.47
CA LEU A 205 -15.66 18.29 -20.59
C LEU A 205 -15.12 17.99 -21.99
N ALA A 206 -14.45 18.98 -22.59
CA ALA A 206 -13.72 18.80 -23.84
C ALA A 206 -12.32 18.18 -23.59
N GLN A 207 -11.71 18.50 -22.45
CA GLN A 207 -10.44 17.92 -22.00
C GLN A 207 -10.65 16.57 -21.29
N PRO A 208 -9.63 15.68 -21.25
CA PRO A 208 -9.70 14.47 -20.44
C PRO A 208 -9.73 14.82 -18.95
N PHE A 209 -10.25 13.89 -18.14
CA PHE A 209 -10.33 14.06 -16.69
C PHE A 209 -9.66 12.93 -15.92
N VAL A 210 -9.31 13.20 -14.67
CA VAL A 210 -9.01 12.18 -13.67
C VAL A 210 -9.94 12.33 -12.49
N LEU A 211 -10.60 11.23 -12.13
CA LEU A 211 -11.39 11.11 -10.92
C LEU A 211 -10.74 10.08 -10.00
N TYR A 212 -10.42 10.48 -8.78
CA TYR A 212 -10.03 9.56 -7.71
C TYR A 212 -11.17 9.45 -6.70
N LEU A 213 -11.61 8.22 -6.42
CA LEU A 213 -12.57 7.90 -5.38
C LEU A 213 -11.88 7.01 -4.34
N GLY A 214 -11.65 7.56 -3.15
CA GLY A 214 -11.12 6.84 -2.01
C GLY A 214 -12.22 6.36 -1.07
N LEU A 215 -12.36 5.05 -0.89
CA LEU A 215 -13.32 4.44 0.04
C LEU A 215 -12.60 4.06 1.35
N ASN A 216 -13.30 4.20 2.48
CA ASN A 216 -12.85 3.67 3.77
C ASN A 216 -13.21 2.20 3.93
N LEU A 217 -14.27 1.72 3.29
CA LEU A 217 -14.55 0.30 3.24
C LEU A 217 -13.42 -0.48 2.55
N PRO A 218 -13.23 -1.76 2.91
CA PRO A 218 -13.82 -2.50 4.05
C PRO A 218 -13.08 -2.37 5.41
N HIS A 219 -12.40 -1.25 5.71
CA HIS A 219 -11.69 -1.04 6.98
C HIS A 219 -12.65 -1.11 8.21
N PRO A 220 -12.30 -1.82 9.30
CA PRO A 220 -13.15 -1.90 10.48
C PRO A 220 -13.04 -0.65 11.37
N TYR A 221 -14.19 -0.17 11.86
CA TYR A 221 -14.31 1.13 12.51
C TYR A 221 -14.04 1.06 14.02
N PRO A 222 -13.47 2.12 14.64
CA PRO A 222 -13.32 2.16 16.08
C PRO A 222 -14.69 2.09 16.79
N SER A 223 -14.79 1.24 17.81
CA SER A 223 -15.93 1.15 18.73
C SER A 223 -15.98 2.37 19.68
N PRO A 224 -17.09 2.58 20.43
CA PRO A 224 -17.28 3.74 21.30
C PRO A 224 -16.13 4.00 22.28
N TYR A 225 -15.95 5.28 22.63
CA TYR A 225 -14.91 5.78 23.56
C TYR A 225 -15.15 5.41 25.05
N ALA A 226 -16.10 4.54 25.36
CA ALA A 226 -16.39 4.04 26.71
C ALA A 226 -17.13 2.69 26.67
N GLY A 227 -17.11 1.96 27.79
CA GLY A 227 -17.80 0.68 27.98
C GLY A 227 -16.93 -0.55 27.72
N GLU A 228 -17.51 -1.74 27.81
CA GLU A 228 -16.81 -3.04 27.67
C GLU A 228 -16.10 -3.23 26.30
N ASN A 229 -16.42 -2.38 25.32
CA ASN A 229 -15.87 -2.41 23.96
C ASN A 229 -14.89 -1.25 23.67
N PHE A 230 -14.39 -0.55 24.70
CA PHE A 230 -13.43 0.54 24.53
C PHE A 230 -12.17 0.09 23.77
N GLY A 231 -11.79 0.86 22.75
CA GLY A 231 -10.63 0.56 21.91
C GLY A 231 -10.81 -0.59 20.92
N SER A 232 -12.01 -1.18 20.81
CA SER A 232 -12.31 -2.27 19.85
C SER A 232 -12.42 -1.75 18.42
N SER A 233 -12.33 -2.69 17.48
CA SER A 233 -12.46 -2.40 16.05
C SER A 233 -13.56 -3.29 15.48
N THR A 234 -14.56 -2.66 14.88
CA THR A 234 -15.83 -3.28 14.54
C THR A 234 -15.96 -3.44 13.03
N PHE A 235 -16.14 -4.69 12.60
CA PHE A 235 -16.67 -5.00 11.28
C PHE A 235 -18.18 -4.79 11.34
N LEU A 236 -18.64 -3.75 10.65
CA LEU A 236 -20.03 -3.30 10.68
C LEU A 236 -20.69 -3.63 9.33
N THR A 237 -21.85 -4.27 9.34
CA THR A 237 -22.59 -4.56 8.11
C THR A 237 -24.09 -4.69 8.37
N SER A 238 -24.89 -4.95 7.34
CA SER A 238 -26.33 -5.21 7.44
C SER A 238 -26.69 -6.63 7.00
N PRO A 239 -27.88 -7.13 7.37
CA PRO A 239 -28.36 -8.42 6.87
C PRO A 239 -28.36 -8.52 5.34
N TYR A 240 -28.61 -7.41 4.63
CA TYR A 240 -28.60 -7.36 3.18
C TYR A 240 -27.24 -7.76 2.57
N TRP A 241 -26.14 -7.27 3.15
CA TRP A 241 -24.80 -7.58 2.66
C TRP A 241 -24.31 -8.96 3.13
N LEU A 242 -24.72 -9.42 4.32
CA LEU A 242 -24.42 -10.79 4.75
C LEU A 242 -25.05 -11.84 3.83
N GLU A 243 -26.19 -11.55 3.20
CA GLU A 243 -26.78 -12.43 2.18
C GLU A 243 -25.92 -12.58 0.92
N LYS A 244 -24.91 -11.72 0.72
CA LYS A 244 -23.91 -11.85 -0.36
C LYS A 244 -22.74 -12.74 0.01
N VAL A 245 -22.74 -13.26 1.24
CA VAL A 245 -21.66 -14.09 1.79
C VAL A 245 -22.16 -15.51 1.96
N THR A 246 -21.49 -16.47 1.33
CA THR A 246 -21.74 -17.89 1.56
C THR A 246 -21.05 -18.31 2.85
N TYR A 247 -21.75 -18.21 3.98
CA TYR A 247 -21.20 -18.39 5.32
C TYR A 247 -20.49 -19.73 5.52
N GLU A 248 -21.02 -20.80 4.94
CA GLU A 248 -20.50 -22.17 5.01
C GLU A 248 -19.21 -22.35 4.20
N ALA A 249 -18.97 -21.51 3.20
CA ALA A 249 -17.75 -21.52 2.39
C ALA A 249 -16.57 -20.81 3.10
N ILE A 250 -16.82 -20.10 4.21
CA ILE A 250 -15.78 -19.38 4.95
C ILE A 250 -14.79 -20.38 5.57
N LYS A 251 -13.57 -20.39 5.04
CA LYS A 251 -12.42 -21.09 5.62
C LYS A 251 -12.05 -20.46 6.97
N ILE A 252 -11.94 -21.30 8.01
CA ILE A 252 -11.34 -20.90 9.28
C ILE A 252 -9.82 -21.03 9.15
N PRO A 253 -9.05 -19.95 9.37
CA PRO A 253 -7.59 -20.00 9.29
C PRO A 253 -6.99 -20.96 10.32
N LYS A 254 -5.92 -21.63 9.94
CA LYS A 254 -5.08 -22.39 10.87
C LYS A 254 -4.12 -21.44 11.55
N TRP A 255 -3.83 -21.69 12.82
CA TRP A 255 -2.92 -20.86 13.61
C TRP A 255 -1.84 -21.73 14.22
N SER A 256 -0.60 -21.24 14.16
CA SER A 256 0.49 -21.76 14.98
C SER A 256 0.17 -21.57 16.48
N SER A 257 0.78 -22.39 17.33
CA SER A 257 0.74 -22.14 18.76
C SER A 257 1.49 -20.84 19.09
N LEU A 258 1.12 -20.16 20.18
CA LEU A 258 1.76 -18.90 20.57
C LEU A 258 3.28 -19.04 20.76
N SER A 259 3.74 -20.20 21.25
CA SER A 259 5.16 -20.52 21.45
C SER A 259 5.94 -20.74 20.16
N GLU A 260 5.27 -21.07 19.06
CA GLU A 260 5.89 -21.29 17.74
C GLU A 260 5.82 -20.05 16.85
N MET A 261 5.09 -19.01 17.25
CA MET A 261 5.01 -17.77 16.49
C MET A 261 6.38 -17.10 16.42
N HIS A 262 6.69 -16.55 15.25
CA HIS A 262 7.82 -15.66 15.10
C HIS A 262 7.67 -14.46 16.07
N PRO A 263 8.74 -13.97 16.74
CA PRO A 263 8.63 -12.96 17.79
C PRO A 263 7.95 -11.65 17.34
N VAL A 264 8.14 -11.24 16.08
CA VAL A 264 7.47 -10.05 15.53
C VAL A 264 5.97 -10.29 15.33
N ASP A 265 5.58 -11.51 14.94
CA ASP A 265 4.19 -11.87 14.74
C ASP A 265 3.46 -12.03 16.08
N TYR A 266 4.13 -12.63 17.07
CA TYR A 266 3.62 -12.67 18.44
C TYR A 266 3.40 -11.25 18.99
N TYR A 267 4.37 -10.34 18.81
CA TYR A 267 4.19 -8.93 19.21
C TYR A 267 2.95 -8.32 18.53
N SER A 268 2.79 -8.52 17.22
CA SER A 268 1.64 -7.97 16.51
C SER A 268 0.32 -8.54 17.02
N SER A 269 0.21 -9.87 17.15
CA SER A 269 -0.97 -10.52 17.72
C SER A 269 -1.27 -10.07 19.15
N TYR A 270 -0.25 -9.91 19.99
CA TYR A 270 -0.43 -9.46 21.37
C TYR A 270 -0.92 -8.03 21.42
N THR A 271 -0.23 -7.10 20.74
CA THR A 271 -0.59 -5.67 20.76
C THR A 271 -1.99 -5.42 20.17
N LYS A 272 -2.42 -6.25 19.22
CA LYS A 272 -3.78 -6.26 18.65
C LYS A 272 -4.82 -7.01 19.49
N ASN A 273 -4.47 -7.50 20.68
CA ASN A 273 -5.36 -8.30 21.55
C ASN A 273 -5.95 -9.55 20.86
N CYS A 274 -5.13 -10.26 20.09
CA CYS A 274 -5.48 -11.46 19.34
C CYS A 274 -4.86 -12.75 19.90
N THR A 275 -4.16 -12.68 21.02
CA THR A 275 -3.57 -13.85 21.71
C THR A 275 -4.55 -14.55 22.66
N GLY A 276 -5.70 -13.93 22.93
CA GLY A 276 -6.78 -14.52 23.72
C GLY A 276 -7.52 -15.64 23.00
N GLU A 277 -8.57 -16.15 23.64
CA GLU A 277 -9.41 -17.20 23.08
C GLU A 277 -10.40 -16.62 22.05
N PHE A 278 -10.46 -17.27 20.89
CA PHE A 278 -11.47 -17.04 19.85
C PHE A 278 -12.06 -18.39 19.48
N THR A 279 -13.38 -18.49 19.51
CA THR A 279 -14.07 -19.67 19.01
C THR A 279 -13.99 -19.72 17.48
N LYS A 280 -14.24 -20.89 16.88
CA LYS A 280 -14.38 -20.99 15.42
C LYS A 280 -15.51 -20.12 14.89
N GLU A 281 -16.56 -19.92 15.68
CA GLU A 281 -17.69 -19.06 15.33
C GLU A 281 -17.31 -17.59 15.35
N ASP A 282 -16.56 -17.12 16.36
CA ASP A 282 -16.04 -15.74 16.40
C ASP A 282 -15.22 -15.43 15.14
N VAL A 283 -14.29 -16.31 14.80
CA VAL A 283 -13.43 -16.16 13.62
C VAL A 283 -14.25 -16.17 12.33
N ARG A 284 -15.24 -17.06 12.23
CA ARG A 284 -16.12 -17.12 11.06
C ARG A 284 -16.94 -15.85 10.90
N ASN A 285 -17.50 -15.35 12.00
CA ASN A 285 -18.31 -14.12 12.01
C ASN A 285 -17.47 -12.91 11.61
N ILE A 286 -16.27 -12.74 12.17
CA ILE A 286 -15.37 -11.64 11.78
C ILE A 286 -15.12 -11.66 10.26
N ARG A 287 -14.81 -12.83 9.69
CA ARG A 287 -14.59 -13.00 8.25
C ARG A 287 -15.86 -12.74 7.44
N ALA A 288 -17.02 -13.22 7.89
CA ALA A 288 -18.30 -13.00 7.22
C ALA A 288 -18.63 -11.51 7.10
N PHE A 289 -18.45 -10.75 8.19
CA PHE A 289 -18.72 -9.32 8.21
C PHE A 289 -17.72 -8.55 7.35
N TYR A 290 -16.44 -8.91 7.39
CA TYR A 290 -15.43 -8.37 6.50
C TYR A 290 -15.78 -8.60 5.01
N TYR A 291 -16.22 -9.81 4.65
CA TYR A 291 -16.63 -10.11 3.28
C TYR A 291 -17.90 -9.36 2.87
N ALA A 292 -18.88 -9.20 3.77
CA ALA A 292 -20.06 -8.39 3.51
C ALA A 292 -19.69 -6.91 3.24
N MET A 293 -18.71 -6.37 3.98
CA MET A 293 -18.15 -5.03 3.73
C MET A 293 -17.43 -4.94 2.37
N CYS A 294 -16.78 -6.03 1.92
CA CYS A 294 -16.20 -6.10 0.57
C CYS A 294 -17.29 -6.08 -0.52
N ALA A 295 -18.42 -6.75 -0.30
CA ALA A 295 -19.56 -6.72 -1.24
C ALA A 295 -20.17 -5.31 -1.34
N GLU A 296 -20.26 -4.57 -0.24
CA GLU A 296 -20.69 -3.17 -0.26
C GLU A 296 -19.70 -2.28 -1.04
N THR A 297 -18.39 -2.52 -0.88
CA THR A 297 -17.33 -1.84 -1.66
C THR A 297 -17.50 -2.09 -3.16
N ASP A 298 -17.77 -3.34 -3.56
CA ASP A 298 -18.01 -3.74 -4.95
C ASP A 298 -19.24 -3.03 -5.56
N ALA A 299 -20.30 -2.85 -4.76
CA ALA A 299 -21.49 -2.11 -5.21
C ALA A 299 -21.20 -0.63 -5.49
N MET A 300 -20.38 0.04 -4.66
CA MET A 300 -19.96 1.42 -4.91
C MET A 300 -19.10 1.54 -6.18
N LEU A 301 -18.21 0.58 -6.44
CA LEU A 301 -17.51 0.48 -7.73
C LEU A 301 -18.51 0.35 -8.89
N GLY A 302 -19.57 -0.44 -8.69
CA GLY A 302 -20.65 -0.62 -9.65
C GLY A 302 -21.40 0.66 -10.02
N GLU A 303 -21.67 1.54 -9.05
CA GLU A 303 -22.28 2.84 -9.31
C GLU A 303 -21.40 3.72 -10.22
N ILE A 304 -20.09 3.72 -9.99
CA ILE A 304 -19.14 4.48 -10.82
C ILE A 304 -19.09 3.93 -12.24
N ILE A 305 -18.97 2.60 -12.40
CA ILE A 305 -18.98 1.96 -13.72
C ILE A 305 -20.30 2.23 -14.45
N SER A 306 -21.43 2.17 -13.75
CA SER A 306 -22.76 2.42 -14.31
C SER A 306 -22.91 3.88 -14.73
N ALA A 307 -22.47 4.85 -13.93
CA ALA A 307 -22.50 6.26 -14.29
C ALA A 307 -21.67 6.57 -15.56
N LEU A 308 -20.48 5.98 -15.70
CA LEU A 308 -19.67 6.09 -16.91
C LEU A 308 -20.35 5.45 -18.12
N ARG A 309 -21.02 4.30 -17.94
CA ARG A 309 -21.74 3.60 -19.01
C ARG A 309 -22.92 4.44 -19.49
N ASP A 310 -23.75 4.92 -18.57
CA ASP A 310 -25.01 5.60 -18.86
C ASP A 310 -24.80 6.98 -19.50
N THR A 311 -23.65 7.60 -19.24
CA THR A 311 -23.19 8.84 -19.91
C THR A 311 -22.41 8.60 -21.20
N GLY A 312 -22.15 7.34 -21.58
CA GLY A 312 -21.32 6.99 -22.73
C GLY A 312 -19.82 7.24 -22.56
N LEU A 313 -19.36 7.67 -21.37
CA LEU A 313 -17.97 7.95 -21.04
C LEU A 313 -17.10 6.71 -20.85
N LEU A 314 -17.70 5.54 -20.56
CA LEU A 314 -16.96 4.29 -20.28
C LEU A 314 -16.01 3.91 -21.41
N LYS A 315 -16.40 4.12 -22.68
CA LYS A 315 -15.56 3.80 -23.85
C LYS A 315 -14.31 4.69 -24.00
N LYS A 316 -14.27 5.81 -23.28
CA LYS A 316 -13.19 6.82 -23.33
C LYS A 316 -12.40 6.91 -22.02
N THR A 317 -12.73 6.05 -21.06
CA THR A 317 -12.21 6.14 -19.69
C THR A 317 -11.53 4.83 -19.30
N ILE A 318 -10.30 4.92 -18.80
CA ILE A 318 -9.64 3.80 -18.12
C ILE A 318 -10.12 3.78 -16.67
N VAL A 319 -10.67 2.66 -16.23
CA VAL A 319 -11.09 2.44 -14.85
C VAL A 319 -10.09 1.53 -14.16
N ILE A 320 -9.53 1.98 -13.04
CA ILE A 320 -8.57 1.25 -12.21
C ILE A 320 -9.22 1.02 -10.84
N PHE A 321 -9.24 -0.22 -10.37
CA PHE A 321 -9.71 -0.60 -9.03
C PHE A 321 -8.58 -1.26 -8.25
N THR A 322 -8.33 -0.78 -7.03
CA THR A 322 -7.28 -1.29 -6.14
C THR A 322 -7.58 -1.04 -4.66
N ALA A 323 -6.68 -1.47 -3.78
CA ALA A 323 -6.69 -1.17 -2.34
C ALA A 323 -5.30 -0.72 -1.90
N ASP A 324 -5.22 0.10 -0.85
CA ASP A 324 -3.94 0.51 -0.25
C ASP A 324 -3.22 -0.63 0.49
N HIS A 325 -3.96 -1.55 1.08
CA HIS A 325 -3.52 -2.80 1.68
C HIS A 325 -4.70 -3.75 1.85
N GLY A 326 -4.44 -4.97 2.33
CA GLY A 326 -5.46 -5.96 2.67
C GLY A 326 -5.92 -5.90 4.13
N GLU A 327 -6.58 -6.97 4.56
CA GLU A 327 -7.06 -7.25 5.91
C GLU A 327 -6.81 -8.74 6.22
N LEU A 328 -6.14 -9.01 7.35
CA LEU A 328 -5.80 -10.37 7.77
C LEU A 328 -7.05 -11.18 8.10
N ALA A 329 -8.13 -10.54 8.53
CA ALA A 329 -9.42 -11.18 8.81
C ALA A 329 -9.24 -12.47 9.63
N MET A 330 -8.45 -12.36 10.72
CA MET A 330 -8.08 -13.43 11.64
C MET A 330 -7.04 -14.44 11.14
N GLU A 331 -6.44 -14.29 9.97
CA GLU A 331 -5.25 -15.06 9.58
C GLU A 331 -4.06 -14.74 10.50
N HIS A 332 -3.19 -15.73 10.75
CA HIS A 332 -2.04 -15.62 11.66
C HIS A 332 -2.35 -15.06 13.06
N ARG A 333 -3.56 -15.31 13.60
CA ARG A 333 -4.07 -14.71 14.85
C ARG A 333 -4.00 -13.18 14.84
N GLN A 334 -4.41 -12.55 13.75
CA GLN A 334 -4.40 -11.10 13.61
C GLN A 334 -5.62 -10.64 12.82
N PHE A 335 -6.21 -9.52 13.24
CA PHE A 335 -7.02 -8.68 12.37
C PHE A 335 -6.20 -7.43 12.00
N TYR A 336 -6.79 -6.53 11.22
CA TYR A 336 -6.11 -5.40 10.60
C TYR A 336 -5.09 -5.84 9.55
N LYS A 337 -4.03 -5.04 9.45
CA LYS A 337 -3.00 -5.01 8.44
C LYS A 337 -1.67 -5.00 9.18
N MET A 338 -0.67 -4.27 8.73
CA MET A 338 0.63 -4.13 9.42
C MET A 338 1.44 -5.44 9.44
N SER A 339 1.20 -6.32 8.46
CA SER A 339 1.94 -7.55 8.28
C SER A 339 2.32 -7.75 6.81
N MET A 340 3.34 -8.55 6.56
CA MET A 340 3.79 -8.91 5.21
C MET A 340 3.12 -10.19 4.66
N TYR A 341 2.23 -10.82 5.44
CA TYR A 341 1.41 -11.94 4.97
C TYR A 341 0.47 -11.51 3.84
N GLU A 342 0.04 -12.45 3.00
CA GLU A 342 -0.80 -12.24 1.81
C GLU A 342 -2.07 -11.48 2.18
N GLY A 343 -2.77 -11.87 3.24
CA GLY A 343 -4.00 -11.19 3.67
C GLY A 343 -3.83 -9.70 3.95
N SER A 344 -2.63 -9.24 4.33
CA SER A 344 -2.36 -7.82 4.56
C SER A 344 -1.67 -7.12 3.38
N SER A 345 -0.86 -7.83 2.60
CA SER A 345 0.05 -7.24 1.61
C SER A 345 -0.37 -7.45 0.16
N HIS A 346 -1.14 -8.49 -0.14
CA HIS A 346 -1.69 -8.76 -1.47
C HIS A 346 -2.97 -7.93 -1.64
N VAL A 347 -3.03 -7.13 -2.71
CA VAL A 347 -4.11 -6.18 -2.97
C VAL A 347 -4.74 -6.42 -4.34
N PRO A 348 -6.03 -6.08 -4.52
CA PRO A 348 -6.63 -6.12 -5.84
C PRO A 348 -5.94 -5.11 -6.77
N LEU A 349 -5.80 -5.46 -8.04
CA LEU A 349 -5.49 -4.50 -9.09
C LEU A 349 -6.14 -4.95 -10.39
N LEU A 350 -7.21 -4.24 -10.75
CA LEU A 350 -7.99 -4.49 -11.96
C LEU A 350 -8.05 -3.22 -12.80
N VAL A 351 -7.94 -3.38 -14.11
CA VAL A 351 -7.97 -2.27 -15.05
C VAL A 351 -8.85 -2.63 -16.24
N MET A 352 -9.75 -1.74 -16.65
CA MET A 352 -10.55 -1.87 -17.88
C MET A 352 -10.59 -0.55 -18.64
N GLY A 353 -10.96 -0.61 -19.92
CA GLY A 353 -11.15 0.58 -20.76
C GLY A 353 -10.30 0.59 -22.04
N PRO A 354 -10.18 1.74 -22.72
CA PRO A 354 -9.58 1.82 -24.04
C PRO A 354 -8.10 1.43 -24.04
N GLY A 355 -7.74 0.48 -24.92
CA GLY A 355 -6.37 -0.01 -25.07
C GLY A 355 -5.90 -0.99 -24.00
N VAL A 356 -6.80 -1.42 -23.11
CA VAL A 356 -6.57 -2.50 -22.13
C VAL A 356 -7.08 -3.81 -22.73
N LYS A 357 -6.30 -4.89 -22.63
CA LYS A 357 -6.72 -6.20 -23.12
C LYS A 357 -7.77 -6.81 -22.20
N GLU A 358 -8.87 -7.27 -22.80
CA GLU A 358 -9.97 -7.92 -22.08
C GLU A 358 -9.65 -9.38 -21.75
N GLN A 359 -10.28 -9.91 -20.68
CA GLN A 359 -10.13 -11.27 -20.19
C GLN A 359 -8.67 -11.68 -19.93
N GLN A 360 -7.80 -10.70 -19.63
CA GLN A 360 -6.39 -10.95 -19.42
C GLN A 360 -6.09 -11.13 -17.93
N GLN A 361 -5.31 -12.16 -17.62
CA GLN A 361 -4.70 -12.32 -16.30
C GLN A 361 -3.19 -12.10 -16.43
N VAL A 362 -2.65 -11.20 -15.62
CA VAL A 362 -1.22 -10.87 -15.61
C VAL A 362 -0.57 -11.50 -14.37
N PRO A 363 0.30 -12.52 -14.54
CA PRO A 363 0.94 -13.20 -13.41
C PRO A 363 2.13 -12.44 -12.84
N ASN A 364 2.60 -11.37 -13.50
CA ASN A 364 3.73 -10.57 -13.04
C ASN A 364 3.50 -10.00 -11.64
N VAL A 365 4.57 -10.00 -10.83
CA VAL A 365 4.59 -9.25 -9.57
C VAL A 365 4.63 -7.75 -9.88
N VAL A 366 3.66 -7.01 -9.34
CA VAL A 366 3.52 -5.56 -9.50
C VAL A 366 3.25 -4.91 -8.16
N SER A 367 3.54 -3.61 -8.05
CA SER A 367 3.43 -2.87 -6.79
C SER A 367 2.58 -1.62 -6.96
N LEU A 368 1.95 -1.13 -5.90
CA LEU A 368 1.21 0.13 -5.93
C LEU A 368 2.07 1.36 -6.31
N VAL A 369 3.40 1.32 -6.15
CA VAL A 369 4.28 2.38 -6.69
C VAL A 369 4.26 2.45 -8.23
N ASP A 370 3.79 1.40 -8.91
CA ASP A 370 3.63 1.36 -10.37
C ASP A 370 2.47 2.22 -10.87
N ILE A 371 1.54 2.61 -9.99
CA ILE A 371 0.40 3.46 -10.35
C ILE A 371 0.89 4.81 -10.86
N TYR A 372 1.83 5.46 -10.17
CA TYR A 372 2.35 6.78 -10.58
C TYR A 372 2.87 6.80 -12.03
N PRO A 373 3.86 5.98 -12.43
CA PRO A 373 4.34 5.99 -13.82
C PRO A 373 3.27 5.52 -14.81
N THR A 374 2.32 4.66 -14.39
CA THR A 374 1.18 4.27 -15.24
C THR A 374 0.25 5.45 -15.53
N MET A 375 -0.05 6.27 -14.52
CA MET A 375 -0.89 7.47 -14.67
C MET A 375 -0.25 8.47 -15.64
N LEU A 376 1.07 8.68 -15.54
CA LEU A 376 1.81 9.52 -16.48
C LEU A 376 1.84 8.95 -17.90
N ASP A 377 2.05 7.64 -18.05
CA ASP A 377 2.05 6.97 -19.37
C ASP A 377 0.67 7.08 -20.06
N ILE A 378 -0.42 6.88 -19.30
CA ILE A 378 -1.79 7.10 -19.78
C ILE A 378 -1.96 8.54 -20.31
N ALA A 379 -1.48 9.52 -19.55
CA ALA A 379 -1.54 10.94 -19.91
C ALA A 379 -0.54 11.36 -21.00
N ARG A 380 0.36 10.44 -21.42
CA ARG A 380 1.48 10.69 -22.34
C ARG A 380 2.45 11.76 -21.81
N ILE A 381 2.63 11.80 -20.50
CA ILE A 381 3.58 12.67 -19.80
C ILE A 381 4.92 11.93 -19.66
N PRO A 382 6.06 12.58 -19.92
CA PRO A 382 7.37 11.96 -19.68
C PRO A 382 7.52 11.46 -18.24
N ILE A 383 7.90 10.19 -18.08
CA ILE A 383 8.06 9.54 -16.77
C ILE A 383 9.42 9.92 -16.18
N PRO A 384 9.48 10.49 -14.96
CA PRO A 384 10.74 10.76 -14.26
C PRO A 384 11.56 9.48 -14.02
N GLN A 385 12.88 9.55 -14.19
CA GLN A 385 13.76 8.37 -14.08
C GLN A 385 13.92 7.85 -12.64
N ASN A 386 13.72 8.72 -11.64
CA ASN A 386 13.95 8.42 -10.23
C ASN A 386 12.75 7.79 -9.51
N LEU A 387 11.63 7.55 -10.19
CA LEU A 387 10.49 6.85 -9.59
C LEU A 387 10.88 5.42 -9.21
N SER A 388 10.28 4.86 -8.17
CA SER A 388 10.47 3.46 -7.76
C SER A 388 9.74 2.48 -8.67
N GLY A 389 8.52 2.84 -9.11
CA GLY A 389 7.68 1.99 -9.96
C GLY A 389 8.03 2.00 -11.45
N TYR A 390 7.28 1.19 -12.19
CA TYR A 390 7.32 1.01 -13.64
C TYR A 390 5.90 1.09 -14.20
N SER A 391 5.73 1.66 -15.41
CA SER A 391 4.41 1.68 -16.06
C SER A 391 3.84 0.27 -16.27
N LEU A 392 2.54 0.13 -16.07
CA LEU A 392 1.77 -1.10 -16.31
C LEU A 392 1.20 -1.17 -17.73
N ILE A 393 1.25 -0.07 -18.51
CA ILE A 393 0.70 -0.02 -19.88
C ILE A 393 1.23 -1.15 -20.79
N PRO A 394 2.53 -1.51 -20.79
CA PRO A 394 3.00 -2.64 -21.60
C PRO A 394 2.30 -3.95 -21.26
N LEU A 395 2.13 -4.23 -19.97
CA LEU A 395 1.43 -5.44 -19.48
C LEU A 395 -0.05 -5.39 -19.85
N LEU A 396 -0.71 -4.24 -19.67
CA LEU A 396 -2.13 -4.04 -20.00
C LEU A 396 -2.44 -4.22 -21.49
N ARG A 397 -1.46 -4.00 -22.38
CA ARG A 397 -1.60 -4.20 -23.83
C ARG A 397 -1.25 -5.62 -24.28
N GLY A 398 -0.87 -6.50 -23.37
CA GLY A 398 -0.41 -7.85 -23.67
C GLY A 398 0.91 -7.88 -24.45
N LYS A 399 1.74 -6.84 -24.32
CA LYS A 399 3.09 -6.79 -24.90
C LYS A 399 4.08 -7.50 -23.97
N ALA A 400 5.15 -8.05 -24.55
CA ALA A 400 6.21 -8.70 -23.79
C ALA A 400 6.88 -7.73 -22.80
N GLU A 401 7.34 -8.22 -21.64
CA GLU A 401 8.00 -7.43 -20.58
C GLU A 401 9.21 -6.61 -21.08
N ASN A 402 9.87 -7.09 -22.14
CA ASN A 402 11.04 -6.47 -22.76
C ASN A 402 10.67 -5.33 -23.71
N GLU A 403 9.39 -5.16 -24.06
CA GLU A 403 8.87 -3.97 -24.75
C GLU A 403 8.53 -2.84 -23.76
N VAL A 404 9.59 -2.41 -23.08
CA VAL A 404 9.93 -1.01 -22.80
C VAL A 404 9.22 -0.23 -21.71
N SER A 405 10.08 0.09 -20.76
CA SER A 405 10.12 1.36 -20.06
C SER A 405 11.41 2.10 -20.43
N SER A 406 11.40 3.43 -20.41
CA SER A 406 12.61 4.27 -20.51
C SER A 406 13.64 3.98 -19.39
N LYS A 407 13.21 3.31 -18.31
CA LYS A 407 14.00 2.90 -17.15
C LYS A 407 14.64 1.49 -17.29
N GLY A 408 14.47 0.83 -18.44
CA GLY A 408 14.91 -0.56 -18.64
C GLY A 408 13.86 -1.59 -18.24
N PRO A 409 14.21 -2.89 -18.16
CA PRO A 409 13.26 -3.95 -17.87
C PRO A 409 12.69 -3.82 -16.45
N ARG A 410 11.41 -4.19 -16.30
CA ARG A 410 10.76 -4.31 -14.98
C ARG A 410 11.46 -5.42 -14.18
N PRO A 411 11.74 -5.21 -12.88
CA PRO A 411 12.27 -6.27 -12.04
C PRO A 411 11.23 -7.37 -11.82
N SER A 412 11.68 -8.62 -11.69
CA SER A 412 10.84 -9.76 -11.32
C SER A 412 10.49 -9.81 -9.82
N TRP A 413 10.66 -8.69 -9.11
CA TRP A 413 10.46 -8.57 -7.67
C TRP A 413 9.70 -7.29 -7.33
N VAL A 414 9.06 -7.29 -6.16
CA VAL A 414 8.46 -6.11 -5.54
C VAL A 414 8.89 -6.00 -4.07
N LEU A 415 8.91 -4.77 -3.56
CA LEU A 415 9.27 -4.41 -2.19
C LEU A 415 8.03 -3.93 -1.42
N SER A 416 7.93 -4.33 -0.15
CA SER A 416 7.02 -3.74 0.82
C SER A 416 7.79 -3.43 2.12
N GLU A 417 7.52 -2.28 2.74
CA GLU A 417 8.22 -1.81 3.94
C GLU A 417 7.23 -1.37 5.01
N PHE A 418 7.53 -1.62 6.28
CA PHE A 418 6.67 -1.18 7.38
C PHE A 418 7.43 -0.77 8.64
N HIS A 419 7.05 0.38 9.21
CA HIS A 419 7.74 1.05 10.31
C HIS A 419 6.81 1.64 11.38
N GLY A 420 5.52 1.33 11.34
CA GLY A 420 4.49 1.95 12.16
C GLY A 420 4.16 1.23 13.46
N CYS A 421 2.92 1.41 13.93
CA CYS A 421 2.39 0.77 15.13
C CYS A 421 2.13 -0.74 14.95
N ASN A 422 1.83 -1.44 16.05
CA ASN A 422 1.59 -2.88 16.13
C ASN A 422 2.71 -3.80 15.61
N VAL A 423 3.95 -3.29 15.47
CA VAL A 423 5.17 -4.09 15.22
C VAL A 423 6.35 -3.52 16.00
N ASN A 424 7.22 -4.37 16.53
CA ASN A 424 8.42 -3.97 17.28
C ASN A 424 9.69 -3.90 16.44
N SER A 425 9.64 -4.27 15.15
CA SER A 425 10.77 -4.17 14.23
C SER A 425 10.36 -3.55 12.90
N SER A 426 11.19 -2.67 12.33
CA SER A 426 11.07 -2.34 10.91
C SER A 426 11.08 -3.63 10.11
N THR A 427 10.13 -3.77 9.20
CA THR A 427 9.91 -5.01 8.46
C THR A 427 9.99 -4.73 6.97
N TYR A 428 10.66 -5.62 6.24
CA TYR A 428 10.90 -5.50 4.81
C TYR A 428 10.54 -6.82 4.14
N MET A 429 9.77 -6.76 3.06
CA MET A 429 9.38 -7.92 2.26
C MET A 429 9.90 -7.78 0.84
N LEU A 430 10.55 -8.82 0.33
CA LEU A 430 10.84 -9.01 -1.08
C LEU A 430 10.00 -10.17 -1.62
N ARG A 431 9.15 -9.89 -2.60
CA ARG A 431 8.30 -10.89 -3.25
C ARG A 431 8.76 -11.11 -4.68
N THR A 432 9.10 -12.36 -5.04
CA THR A 432 9.56 -12.72 -6.39
C THR A 432 9.25 -14.17 -6.74
N GLY A 433 8.81 -14.46 -7.97
CA GLY A 433 8.51 -15.83 -8.42
C GLY A 433 7.49 -16.52 -7.51
N LYS A 434 7.89 -17.60 -6.82
CA LYS A 434 7.09 -18.25 -5.76
C LYS A 434 7.49 -17.85 -4.34
N TRP A 435 8.61 -17.16 -4.18
CA TRP A 435 9.19 -16.84 -2.90
C TRP A 435 8.65 -15.52 -2.33
N LYS A 436 8.40 -15.52 -1.02
CA LYS A 436 8.26 -14.31 -0.21
C LYS A 436 9.30 -14.35 0.91
N TYR A 437 10.22 -13.40 0.87
CA TYR A 437 11.27 -13.23 1.88
C TYR A 437 10.96 -12.02 2.74
N ILE A 438 11.00 -12.18 4.07
CA ILE A 438 10.77 -11.13 5.04
C ILE A 438 11.99 -11.03 5.95
N THR A 439 12.50 -9.83 6.14
CA THR A 439 13.60 -9.52 7.05
C THR A 439 13.29 -8.30 7.90
N TYR A 440 14.08 -8.11 8.95
CA TYR A 440 13.73 -7.26 10.08
C TYR A 440 14.92 -6.43 10.53
N SER A 441 14.70 -5.15 10.81
CA SER A 441 15.68 -4.23 11.40
C SER A 441 17.04 -4.23 10.71
N ASP A 442 18.05 -4.87 11.30
CA ASP A 442 19.44 -4.96 10.81
C ASP A 442 19.71 -6.21 9.96
N GLY A 443 18.70 -7.07 9.81
CA GLY A 443 18.74 -8.36 9.12
C GLY A 443 19.55 -9.43 9.85
N ARG A 444 19.80 -9.24 11.15
CA ARG A 444 20.61 -10.15 11.98
C ARG A 444 19.99 -10.41 13.34
N SER A 445 19.49 -9.38 14.01
CA SER A 445 18.97 -9.42 15.38
C SER A 445 17.67 -10.21 15.50
N VAL A 446 16.90 -10.31 14.40
CA VAL A 446 15.68 -11.09 14.30
C VAL A 446 15.81 -11.99 13.09
N LEU A 447 15.47 -13.27 13.26
CA LEU A 447 15.57 -14.26 12.18
C LEU A 447 14.64 -13.90 11.03
N PRO A 448 15.04 -14.12 9.76
CA PRO A 448 14.17 -13.87 8.64
C PRO A 448 13.08 -14.95 8.52
N GLN A 449 12.05 -14.63 7.74
CA GLN A 449 11.04 -15.59 7.29
C GLN A 449 11.13 -15.78 5.76
N LEU A 450 10.96 -17.01 5.30
CA LEU A 450 10.87 -17.34 3.87
C LEU A 450 9.71 -18.29 3.66
N PHE A 451 8.82 -17.94 2.74
CA PHE A 451 7.65 -18.74 2.37
C PHE A 451 7.69 -19.10 0.89
N ASP A 452 7.29 -20.33 0.58
CA ASP A 452 7.04 -20.80 -0.78
C ASP A 452 5.54 -20.77 -1.07
N LEU A 453 5.07 -19.72 -1.73
CA LEU A 453 3.64 -19.47 -1.92
C LEU A 453 2.97 -20.46 -2.91
N SER A 454 3.74 -21.23 -3.70
CA SER A 454 3.13 -22.28 -4.52
C SER A 454 2.67 -23.47 -3.69
N ASP A 455 3.41 -23.76 -2.62
CA ASP A 455 3.23 -24.95 -1.79
C ASP A 455 2.48 -24.60 -0.49
N ASP A 456 2.68 -23.39 0.03
CA ASP A 456 2.13 -22.87 1.27
C ASP A 456 1.50 -21.47 1.08
N PRO A 457 0.31 -21.39 0.45
CA PRO A 457 -0.37 -20.12 0.21
C PRO A 457 -0.94 -19.47 1.48
N ASP A 458 -0.99 -20.20 2.60
CA ASP A 458 -1.40 -19.70 3.92
C ASP A 458 -0.18 -19.23 4.75
N GLU A 459 1.04 -19.36 4.24
CA GLU A 459 2.29 -18.88 4.86
C GLU A 459 2.50 -19.37 6.30
N LEU A 460 2.19 -20.63 6.56
CA LEU A 460 2.27 -21.23 7.90
C LEU A 460 3.65 -21.82 8.21
N THR A 461 4.47 -22.08 7.20
CA THR A 461 5.75 -22.79 7.31
C THR A 461 6.91 -21.91 6.87
N ASN A 462 7.65 -21.36 7.84
CA ASN A 462 8.90 -20.66 7.55
C ASN A 462 9.99 -21.67 7.12
N VAL A 463 10.39 -21.62 5.85
CA VAL A 463 11.40 -22.51 5.25
C VAL A 463 12.79 -21.88 5.14
N ALA A 464 13.05 -20.75 5.81
CA ALA A 464 14.32 -20.03 5.73
C ALA A 464 15.53 -20.90 6.09
N VAL A 465 15.43 -21.72 7.15
CA VAL A 465 16.49 -22.64 7.59
C VAL A 465 16.74 -23.76 6.57
N LYS A 466 15.69 -24.19 5.86
CA LYS A 466 15.79 -25.25 4.83
C LYS A 466 16.44 -24.75 3.55
N PHE A 467 16.29 -23.46 3.22
CA PHE A 467 16.78 -22.87 1.96
C PHE A 467 17.71 -21.65 2.19
N PRO A 468 18.84 -21.80 2.89
CA PRO A 468 19.72 -20.69 3.23
C PRO A 468 20.34 -19.99 2.01
N VAL A 469 20.58 -20.72 0.92
CA VAL A 469 21.09 -20.15 -0.36
C VAL A 469 20.06 -19.22 -1.01
N ILE A 470 18.77 -19.58 -0.92
CA ILE A 470 17.68 -18.73 -1.43
C ILE A 470 17.57 -17.49 -0.56
N VAL A 471 17.58 -17.64 0.77
CA VAL A 471 17.59 -16.51 1.72
C VAL A 471 18.73 -15.55 1.40
N HIS A 472 19.96 -16.04 1.25
CA HIS A 472 21.12 -15.19 0.94
C HIS A 472 20.96 -14.45 -0.40
N SER A 473 20.44 -15.13 -1.42
CA SER A 473 20.24 -14.55 -2.76
C SER A 473 19.18 -13.45 -2.74
N LEU A 474 18.05 -13.68 -2.05
CA LEU A 474 16.97 -12.71 -1.90
C LEU A 474 17.38 -11.53 -1.02
N ASP A 475 18.12 -11.77 0.06
CA ASP A 475 18.66 -10.69 0.90
C ASP A 475 19.63 -9.80 0.12
N LYS A 476 20.47 -10.38 -0.76
CA LYS A 476 21.36 -9.62 -1.64
C LYS A 476 20.58 -8.72 -2.60
N ILE A 477 19.48 -9.21 -3.17
CA ILE A 477 18.58 -8.39 -4.00
C ILE A 477 17.98 -7.27 -3.15
N LEU A 478 17.42 -7.59 -1.98
CA LEU A 478 16.81 -6.60 -1.10
C LEU A 478 17.78 -5.49 -0.69
N ARG A 479 19.02 -5.84 -0.32
CA ARG A 479 20.08 -4.89 0.04
C ARG A 479 20.53 -4.00 -1.12
N SER A 480 20.34 -4.44 -2.36
CA SER A 480 20.59 -3.60 -3.55
C SER A 480 19.53 -2.51 -3.75
N ILE A 481 18.35 -2.69 -3.14
CA ILE A 481 17.21 -1.78 -3.24
C ILE A 481 17.18 -0.83 -2.04
N VAL A 482 17.36 -1.37 -0.84
CA VAL A 482 17.24 -0.61 0.42
C VAL A 482 18.34 -0.99 1.42
N ASN A 483 18.94 0.03 2.04
CA ASN A 483 19.83 -0.15 3.18
C ASN A 483 19.00 -0.23 4.47
N TYR A 484 18.37 -1.38 4.71
CA TYR A 484 17.45 -1.53 5.83
C TYR A 484 18.06 -1.22 7.22
N PRO A 485 19.34 -1.52 7.55
CA PRO A 485 19.87 -1.11 8.85
C PRO A 485 19.90 0.41 9.02
N LYS A 486 20.27 1.15 7.95
CA LYS A 486 20.25 2.62 7.97
C LYS A 486 18.83 3.16 8.10
N VAL A 487 17.87 2.59 7.36
CA VAL A 487 16.46 2.98 7.42
C VAL A 487 15.91 2.75 8.82
N SER A 488 16.14 1.58 9.42
CA SER A 488 15.75 1.27 10.80
C SER A 488 16.33 2.25 11.80
N SER A 489 17.62 2.61 11.68
CA SER A 489 18.22 3.62 12.55
C SER A 489 17.59 5.02 12.37
N SER A 490 17.22 5.39 11.13
CA SER A 490 16.51 6.65 10.88
C SER A 490 15.11 6.66 11.49
N VAL A 491 14.35 5.57 11.36
CA VAL A 491 13.03 5.41 11.98
C VAL A 491 13.14 5.50 13.50
N GLN A 492 14.11 4.81 14.12
CA GLN A 492 14.34 4.86 15.57
C GLN A 492 14.67 6.27 16.05
N ARG A 493 15.52 7.00 15.31
CA ARG A 493 15.84 8.40 15.62
C ARG A 493 14.59 9.27 15.54
N TYR A 494 13.85 9.19 14.43
CA TYR A 494 12.60 9.92 14.23
C TYR A 494 11.61 9.64 15.37
N ASN A 495 11.37 8.37 15.68
CA ASN A 495 10.48 7.94 16.76
C ASN A 495 10.86 8.57 18.10
N LYS A 496 12.15 8.50 18.46
CA LYS A 496 12.67 9.06 19.71
C LYS A 496 12.52 10.59 19.76
N GLU A 497 12.87 11.29 18.69
CA GLU A 497 12.73 12.75 18.60
C GLU A 497 11.27 13.21 18.72
N GLN A 498 10.37 12.56 17.98
CA GLN A 498 8.95 12.89 18.04
C GLN A 498 8.32 12.57 19.39
N PHE A 499 8.68 11.43 20.00
CA PHE A 499 8.20 11.09 21.33
C PHE A 499 8.70 12.09 22.37
N MET A 500 9.97 12.50 22.34
CA MET A 500 10.51 13.51 23.26
C MET A 500 9.79 14.85 23.11
N SER A 501 9.59 15.31 21.87
CA SER A 501 8.85 16.55 21.59
C SER A 501 7.41 16.48 22.11
N TRP A 502 6.70 15.38 21.84
CA TRP A 502 5.34 15.18 22.34
C TRP A 502 5.29 15.12 23.87
N LYS A 503 6.16 14.33 24.51
CA LYS A 503 6.27 14.25 25.97
C LYS A 503 6.54 15.62 26.60
N GLN A 504 7.46 16.39 26.03
CA GLN A 504 7.77 17.75 26.51
C GLN A 504 6.58 18.71 26.36
N SER A 505 5.81 18.59 25.27
CA SER A 505 4.61 19.42 25.05
C SER A 505 3.51 19.21 26.08
N LEU A 506 3.48 18.04 26.74
CA LEU A 506 2.51 17.71 27.78
C LEU A 506 2.96 18.12 29.19
N GLY A 507 4.26 18.30 29.42
CA GLY A 507 4.82 18.63 30.73
C GLY A 507 4.38 17.63 31.81
N GLN A 508 3.81 18.14 32.91
CA GLN A 508 3.35 17.33 34.04
C GLN A 508 2.15 16.43 33.71
N ASN A 509 1.42 16.72 32.62
CA ASN A 509 0.24 15.93 32.22
C ASN A 509 0.63 14.66 31.43
N TYR A 510 1.92 14.45 31.15
CA TYR A 510 2.38 13.32 30.33
C TYR A 510 1.86 11.98 30.83
N SER A 511 2.06 11.67 32.13
CA SER A 511 1.68 10.39 32.72
C SER A 511 0.18 10.12 32.62
N ASP A 512 -0.65 11.14 32.86
CA ASP A 512 -2.10 11.02 32.72
C ASP A 512 -2.52 10.79 31.27
N VAL A 513 -1.93 11.53 30.32
CA VAL A 513 -2.29 11.41 28.90
C VAL A 513 -1.88 10.04 28.34
N ILE A 514 -0.65 9.58 28.59
CA ILE A 514 -0.19 8.29 28.07
C ILE A 514 -0.94 7.11 28.70
N ALA A 515 -1.32 7.24 29.98
CA ALA A 515 -2.12 6.25 30.67
C ALA A 515 -3.53 6.12 30.08
N ASN A 516 -4.09 7.16 29.46
CA ASN A 516 -5.43 7.15 28.87
C ASN A 516 -5.44 6.89 27.35
N LEU A 517 -4.34 6.36 26.78
CA LEU A 517 -4.31 5.88 25.40
C LEU A 517 -4.89 4.45 25.30
N ARG A 518 -4.79 3.81 24.13
CA ARG A 518 -5.51 2.56 23.83
C ARG A 518 -5.09 1.32 24.63
N TRP A 519 -4.09 1.43 25.50
CA TRP A 519 -3.52 0.37 26.36
C TRP A 519 -3.70 0.69 27.85
N HIS A 520 -4.72 1.46 28.20
CA HIS A 520 -4.92 2.04 29.52
C HIS A 520 -4.92 0.99 30.65
N GLN A 521 -5.59 -0.15 30.47
CA GLN A 521 -5.60 -1.25 31.44
C GLN A 521 -4.20 -1.82 31.73
N ASP A 522 -3.38 -2.02 30.69
CA ASP A 522 -2.04 -2.57 30.89
C ASP A 522 -1.14 -1.53 31.57
N TRP A 523 -1.28 -0.26 31.20
CA TRP A 523 -0.52 0.85 31.79
C TRP A 523 -0.82 1.04 33.27
N LEU A 524 -2.10 1.07 33.67
CA LEU A 524 -2.53 1.32 35.04
C LEU A 524 -2.09 0.23 36.03
N LYS A 525 -1.85 -1.00 35.57
CA LYS A 525 -1.36 -2.10 36.44
C LYS A 525 0.04 -1.85 36.96
N GLU A 526 0.93 -1.32 36.11
CA GLU A 526 2.35 -1.16 36.42
C GLU A 526 2.92 0.16 35.85
N PRO A 527 2.37 1.35 36.17
CA PRO A 527 2.75 2.61 35.50
C PRO A 527 4.25 2.91 35.63
N LYS A 528 4.81 2.73 36.83
CA LYS A 528 6.25 2.93 37.09
C LYS A 528 7.15 2.03 36.24
N LYS A 529 6.72 0.81 35.90
CA LYS A 529 7.49 -0.12 35.04
C LYS A 529 7.62 0.45 33.64
N TYR A 530 6.51 0.92 33.05
CA TYR A 530 6.52 1.49 31.69
C TYR A 530 7.24 2.83 31.64
N GLU A 531 7.02 3.69 32.62
CA GLU A 531 7.76 4.96 32.74
C GLU A 531 9.27 4.71 32.85
N ASN A 532 9.71 3.79 33.71
CA ASN A 532 11.13 3.43 33.83
C ASN A 532 11.69 2.84 32.52
N ALA A 533 10.92 2.05 31.78
CA ALA A 533 11.34 1.51 30.49
C ALA A 533 11.52 2.63 29.45
N ILE A 534 10.62 3.63 29.44
CA ILE A 534 10.73 4.82 28.60
C ILE A 534 11.93 5.65 29.00
N GLU A 535 12.15 5.94 30.29
CA GLU A 535 13.33 6.70 30.73
C GLU A 535 14.63 5.98 30.38
N LYS A 536 14.67 4.64 30.53
CA LYS A 536 15.83 3.83 30.09
C LYS A 536 16.04 3.93 28.58
N TRP A 537 14.98 3.83 27.78
CA TRP A 537 15.06 3.97 26.32
C TRP A 537 15.50 5.37 25.88
N LEU A 538 15.00 6.42 26.54
CA LEU A 538 15.42 7.80 26.32
C LEU A 538 16.86 8.02 26.77
N GLY A 539 17.29 7.41 27.87
CA GLY A 539 18.64 7.49 28.43
C GLY A 539 19.72 6.72 27.67
N LYS A 540 19.36 5.78 26.79
CA LYS A 540 20.29 5.01 25.92
C LYS A 540 21.03 5.86 24.86
N THR A 541 20.96 7.18 24.94
CA THR A 541 21.78 8.11 24.15
C THR A 541 22.98 8.56 24.98
N LYS A 542 24.00 7.71 25.02
CA LYS A 542 25.41 8.09 25.23
C LYS A 542 26.28 7.22 24.34
#